data_AF-A0A553XKZ0-F1
#
_entry.id   AF-A0A553XKZ0-F1
#
_cell.length_a   1.000
_cell.length_b   1.000
_cell.length_c   1.000
_cell.angle_alpha   90.00
_cell.angle_beta   90.00
_cell.angle_gamma   90.00
#
_symmetry.space_group_name_H-M   'P 1'
#
loop_
_entity.id
_entity.type
_entity.pdbx_description
1 polymer ?
#
loop_
_entity_poly.entity_id
_entity_poly.type
_entity_poly.pdbx_seq_one_letter_code
_entity_poly.pdbx_strand_id
1 'polypeptide(L)' 'MRVDLSRRLVPDELWELAAPLLPRFTSRPQGGGTAPVDERAVFTAVVYVLTSGCAWRYLPESFGVSP' A
#
# COMPACT_ATOMS: atom_id res chain seq x y z
N MET A 1 12.13 10.33 -1.82
CA MET A 1 11.19 10.03 -2.93
C MET A 1 9.87 9.41 -2.44
N ARG A 2 9.88 8.43 -1.52
CA ARG A 2 8.67 7.70 -1.07
C ARG A 2 7.68 8.51 -0.21
N VAL A 3 8.16 9.31 0.73
CA VAL A 3 7.31 10.10 1.65
C VAL A 3 6.55 11.21 0.91
N ASP A 4 7.20 11.85 -0.06
CA ASP A 4 6.63 12.96 -0.83
C ASP A 4 5.49 12.47 -1.74
N LEU A 5 5.73 11.38 -2.49
CA LEU A 5 4.69 10.76 -3.31
C LEU A 5 3.54 10.19 -2.46
N SER A 6 3.87 9.58 -1.32
CA SER A 6 2.85 9.07 -0.39
C SER A 6 1.94 10.18 0.12
N ARG A 7 2.47 11.32 0.57
CA ARG A 7 1.65 12.46 1.02
C ARG A 7 0.84 13.11 -0.11
N ARG A 8 1.34 13.06 -1.35
CA ARG A 8 0.62 13.59 -2.52
C ARG A 8 -0.56 12.72 -2.95
N LEU A 9 -0.36 11.40 -2.99
CA LEU A 9 -1.41 10.45 -3.41
C LEU A 9 -2.34 10.07 -2.26
N VAL A 10 -1.78 9.99 -1.06
CA VAL A 10 -2.46 9.67 0.19
C VAL A 10 -2.15 10.76 1.22
N PRO A 11 -2.83 11.92 1.13
CA PRO A 11 -2.80 12.92 2.18
C PRO A 11 -3.16 12.31 3.53
N ASP A 12 -2.67 12.90 4.63
CA ASP A 12 -2.92 12.36 5.98
C ASP A 12 -4.42 12.21 6.27
N GLU A 13 -5.24 13.19 5.89
CA GLU A 13 -6.70 13.14 6.05
C GLU A 13 -7.35 11.93 5.34
N LEU A 14 -6.86 11.57 4.14
CA LEU A 14 -7.34 10.39 3.44
C LEU A 14 -6.88 9.11 4.15
N TRP A 15 -5.65 9.10 4.66
CA TRP A 15 -5.14 7.97 5.41
C TRP A 15 -5.92 7.73 6.71
N GLU A 16 -6.25 8.78 7.45
CA GLU A 16 -7.04 8.69 8.68
C GLU A 16 -8.44 8.11 8.44
N LEU A 17 -9.02 8.32 7.26
CA LEU A 17 -10.29 7.70 6.86
C LEU A 17 -10.13 6.24 6.42
N ALA A 18 -9.02 5.92 5.73
CA ALA A 18 -8.80 4.61 5.14
C ALA A 18 -8.28 3.57 6.14
N ALA A 19 -7.34 3.95 7.00
CA ALA A 19 -6.65 3.04 7.91
C ALA A 19 -7.60 2.24 8.83
N PRO A 20 -8.65 2.83 9.43
CA PRO A 20 -9.59 2.08 10.27
C PRO A 20 -10.42 1.03 9.53
N LEU A 21 -10.52 1.14 8.19
CA LEU A 21 -11.27 0.21 7.35
C LEU A 21 -10.44 -1.01 6.94
N LEU A 22 -9.12 -0.96 7.13
CA LEU A 22 -8.24 -2.07 6.79
C LEU A 22 -8.41 -3.23 7.78
N PRO A 23 -8.47 -4.48 7.28
CA PRO A 23 -8.55 -5.64 8.15
C PRO A 23 -7.25 -5.79 8.94
N ARG A 24 -7.37 -6.14 10.23
CA ARG A 24 -6.20 -6.46 11.04
C ARG A 24 -5.49 -7.69 10.49
N PHE A 25 -4.18 -7.58 10.29
CA PHE A 25 -3.36 -8.74 9.94
C PHE A 25 -3.43 -9.81 11.03
N THR A 26 -3.70 -11.05 10.62
CA THR A 26 -3.68 -12.22 11.50
C THR A 26 -2.77 -13.27 10.89
N SER A 27 -1.73 -13.68 11.62
CA SER A 27 -0.83 -14.74 11.18
C SER A 27 -1.56 -16.09 11.14
N ARG A 28 -1.26 -16.91 10.13
CA ARG A 28 -1.85 -18.25 10.03
C ARG A 28 -1.19 -19.18 11.05
N PRO A 29 -1.94 -20.06 11.74
CA PRO A 29 -1.36 -21.03 12.67
C PRO A 29 -0.31 -21.94 12.02
N GLN A 30 -0.46 -22.26 10.74
CA GLN A 30 0.47 -23.08 9.96
C GLN A 30 1.76 -22.35 9.56
N GLY A 31 1.86 -21.05 9.83
CA GLY A 31 2.95 -20.21 9.36
C GLY A 31 2.92 -19.98 7.84
N GLY A 32 3.98 -19.34 7.33
CA GLY A 32 4.13 -19.00 5.92
C GLY A 32 3.33 -17.76 5.47
N GLY A 33 3.38 -17.49 4.16
CA GLY A 33 2.81 -16.28 3.55
C GLY A 33 3.77 -15.10 3.57
N THR A 34 3.38 -14.02 2.89
CA THR A 34 4.16 -12.78 2.83
C THR A 34 4.00 -12.03 4.15
N ALA A 35 5.12 -11.64 4.75
CA ALA A 35 5.13 -10.80 5.94
C ALA A 35 4.38 -9.49 5.65
N PRO A 36 3.60 -8.96 6.61
CA PRO A 36 2.94 -7.68 6.43
C PRO A 36 3.99 -6.59 6.22
N VAL A 37 3.73 -5.74 5.23
CA VAL A 37 4.49 -4.51 4.97
C VAL A 37 3.65 -3.32 5.44
N ASP A 38 4.27 -2.14 5.45
CA ASP A 38 3.59 -0.90 5.84
C ASP A 38 2.27 -0.69 5.06
N GLU A 39 1.15 -0.62 5.79
CA GLU A 39 -0.18 -0.57 5.20
C GLU A 39 -0.38 0.70 4.36
N ARG A 40 0.20 1.82 4.80
CA ARG A 40 0.12 3.09 4.07
C ARG A 40 0.90 3.03 2.76
N ALA A 41 2.03 2.35 2.73
CA ALA A 41 2.78 2.12 1.50
C ALA A 41 1.99 1.27 0.48
N VAL A 42 1.32 0.21 0.94
CA VAL A 42 0.44 -0.63 0.09
C VAL A 42 -0.73 0.19 -0.44
N PHE A 43 -1.40 0.94 0.43
CA PHE A 43 -2.50 1.80 0.01
C PHE A 43 -2.05 2.87 -0.99
N THR A 44 -0.87 3.46 -0.79
CA THR A 44 -0.28 4.41 -1.75
C THR A 44 -0.04 3.74 -3.11
N ALA A 45 0.44 2.50 -3.15
CA ALA A 45 0.63 1.76 -4.40
C ALA A 45 -0.70 1.49 -5.13
N VAL A 46 -1.75 1.13 -4.38
CA VAL A 46 -3.11 0.97 -4.94
C VAL A 46 -3.59 2.28 -5.56
N VAL A 47 -3.49 3.39 -4.83
CA VAL A 47 -3.90 4.71 -5.34
C VAL A 47 -3.07 5.12 -6.55
N TYR A 48 -1.78 4.83 -6.58
CA TYR A 48 -0.93 5.08 -7.75
C TYR A 48 -1.43 4.32 -8.99
N VAL A 49 -1.75 3.03 -8.86
CA VAL A 49 -2.29 2.21 -9.96
C VAL A 49 -3.63 2.78 -10.46
N LEU A 50 -4.54 3.13 -9.55
CA LEU A 50 -5.85 3.67 -9.89
C LEU A 50 -5.77 5.04 -10.59
N THR A 51 -4.84 5.90 -10.17
CA THR A 51 -4.70 7.26 -10.71
C THR A 51 -3.88 7.32 -11.99
N SER A 52 -2.87 6.47 -12.14
CA SER A 52 -2.01 6.41 -13.34
C SER A 52 -2.57 5.52 -14.44
N GLY A 53 -3.45 4.56 -14.09
CA GLY A 53 -3.95 3.54 -15.00
C GLY A 53 -2.91 2.48 -15.39
N CYS A 54 -1.75 2.44 -14.75
CA CYS A 54 -0.73 1.45 -15.07
C CYS A 54 -1.17 0.04 -14.63
N ALA A 55 -0.80 -0.99 -15.38
CA ALA A 55 -0.97 -2.36 -14.91
C ALA A 55 -0.07 -2.64 -13.70
N TRP A 56 -0.51 -3.54 -12.80
CA TRP A 56 0.25 -3.94 -11.59
C TRP A 56 1.69 -4.37 -11.87
N ARG A 57 1.94 -5.06 -12.99
CA ARG A 57 3.30 -5.48 -13.42
C ARG A 57 4.25 -4.31 -13.69
N TYR A 58 3.72 -3.10 -13.86
CA TYR A 58 4.47 -1.87 -14.10
C TYR A 58 4.52 -0.97 -12.86
N LEU A 59 4.06 -1.47 -11.71
CA LEU A 59 4.21 -0.75 -10.45
C LEU A 59 5.71 -0.56 -10.14
N PRO A 60 6.17 0.66 -9.86
CA PRO A 60 7.58 0.90 -9.55
C PRO A 60 8.04 0.11 -8.32
N GLU A 61 9.18 -0.60 -8.43
CA GLU A 61 9.78 -1.36 -7.33
C GLU A 61 10.06 -0.52 -6.08
N SER A 62 10.20 0.80 -6.24
CA SER A 62 10.37 1.75 -5.15
C SER A 62 9.22 1.74 -4.14
N PHE A 63 8.06 1.19 -4.48
CA PHE A 63 6.95 0.98 -3.55
C PHE A 63 7.18 -0.15 -2.56
N GLY A 64 8.17 -1.04 -2.78
CA GLY A 64 8.54 -2.15 -1.89
C GLY A 64 7.37 -3.06 -1.52
N VAL A 65 6.34 -3.08 -2.37
CA VAL A 65 5.25 -4.04 -2.36
C VAL A 65 5.47 -4.94 -3.56
N SER A 66 5.38 -6.24 -3.36
CA SER A 66 5.49 -7.17 -4.49
C SER A 66 4.30 -6.97 -5.43
N PRO A 67 4.51 -6.96 -6.76
CA PRO A 67 3.46 -7.29 -7.72
C PRO A 67 2.87 -8.68 -7.44
#